data_AF-A0A672ZNG7-F1
#
_entry.id   AF-A0A672ZNG7-F1
#
_cell.length_a   1.000
_cell.length_b   1.000
_cell.length_c   1.000
_cell.angle_alpha   90.00
_cell.angle_beta   90.00
_cell.angle_gamma   90.00
#
_symmetry.space_group_name_H-M   'P 1'
#
loop_
_entity.id
_entity.type
_entity.pdbx_description
1 polymer ?
#
loop_
_entity_poly.entity_id
_entity_poly.type
_entity_poly.pdbx_seq_one_letter_code
_entity_poly.pdbx_strand_id
1 'polypeptide(L)'
;MFELMGSEASYLRSLQIAVNHFYVSEALKQALSQMEHHILFSNIQRLMATSERFLMDLELRLGENVFISQVGDIVLQHCPAFHRLYVPYVTNMMYQEALLNQLQQQNKEFMYSLKTLEQDPVCQRQSFKSFLVLPFQRITRIRLILEVGIYIHLNYTIYIFNNTHQRLPAPPQRPSDHLL
;
A
#
# COMPACT_ATOMS: atom_id res chain seq x y z
N MET A 1 -23.77 2.17 -2.53
CA MET A 1 -23.30 0.77 -2.66
C MET A 1 -22.45 0.57 -3.91
N PHE A 2 -22.99 0.77 -5.11
CA PHE A 2 -22.25 0.55 -6.37
C PHE A 2 -20.94 1.36 -6.50
N GLU A 3 -20.92 2.63 -6.05
CA GLU A 3 -19.70 3.43 -6.03
C GLU A 3 -18.62 2.87 -5.09
N LEU A 4 -19.02 2.39 -3.90
CA LEU A 4 -18.10 1.75 -2.95
C LEU A 4 -17.51 0.47 -3.55
N MET A 5 -18.35 -0.39 -4.13
CA MET A 5 -17.92 -1.63 -4.77
C MET A 5 -17.03 -1.36 -5.99
N GLY A 6 -17.45 -0.49 -6.90
CA GLY A 6 -16.67 -0.14 -8.08
C GLY A 6 -15.32 0.47 -7.73
N SER A 7 -15.27 1.33 -6.70
CA SER A 7 -14.02 1.89 -6.21
C SER A 7 -13.15 0.88 -5.46
N GLU A 8 -13.73 -0.07 -4.72
CA GLU A 8 -12.97 -1.17 -4.08
C GLU A 8 -12.41 -2.13 -5.11
N ALA A 9 -13.20 -2.54 -6.12
CA ALA A 9 -12.73 -3.40 -7.20
C ALA A 9 -11.60 -2.75 -8.01
N SER A 10 -11.70 -1.44 -8.26
CA SER A 10 -10.64 -0.68 -8.94
C SER A 10 -9.38 -0.58 -8.07
N TYR A 11 -9.53 -0.33 -6.77
CA TYR A 11 -8.42 -0.32 -5.83
C TYR A 11 -7.72 -1.69 -5.74
N LEU A 12 -8.50 -2.75 -5.61
CA LEU A 12 -8.01 -4.11 -5.52
C LEU A 12 -7.22 -4.49 -6.78
N ARG A 13 -7.73 -4.14 -7.97
CA ARG A 13 -7.00 -4.38 -9.24
C ARG A 13 -5.63 -3.72 -9.21
N SER A 14 -5.53 -2.48 -8.73
CA SER A 14 -4.23 -1.80 -8.62
C SER A 14 -3.33 -2.41 -7.54
N LEU A 15 -3.88 -2.86 -6.41
CA LEU A 15 -3.12 -3.61 -5.40
C LEU A 15 -2.59 -4.95 -5.95
N GLN A 16 -3.38 -5.64 -6.75
CA GLN A 16 -2.97 -6.89 -7.40
C GLN A 16 -1.79 -6.66 -8.34
N ILE A 17 -1.71 -5.52 -9.03
CA ILE A 17 -0.51 -5.15 -9.79
C ILE A 17 0.68 -4.94 -8.85
N ALA A 18 0.50 -4.19 -7.76
CA ALA A 18 1.56 -3.97 -6.77
C ALA A 18 2.14 -5.28 -6.23
N VAL A 19 1.29 -6.29 -6.00
CA VAL A 19 1.70 -7.60 -5.48
C VAL A 19 2.21 -8.53 -6.60
N ASN A 20 1.38 -8.82 -7.59
CA ASN A 20 1.63 -9.87 -8.58
C ASN A 20 2.64 -9.45 -9.67
N HIS A 21 2.90 -8.16 -9.82
CA HIS A 21 3.90 -7.66 -10.77
C HIS A 21 5.18 -7.20 -10.07
N PHE A 22 5.07 -6.37 -9.03
CA PHE A 22 6.25 -5.80 -8.37
C PHE A 22 6.76 -6.64 -7.20
N TYR A 23 5.89 -6.99 -6.23
CA TYR A 23 6.32 -7.71 -5.02
C TYR A 23 6.93 -9.08 -5.33
N VAL A 24 6.29 -9.84 -6.24
CA VAL A 24 6.74 -11.20 -6.58
C VAL A 24 7.85 -11.24 -7.63
N SER A 25 8.21 -10.11 -8.26
CA SER A 25 9.23 -10.07 -9.31
C SER A 25 10.59 -10.55 -8.80
N GLU A 26 11.10 -11.63 -9.38
CA GLU A 26 12.41 -12.17 -9.03
C GLU A 26 13.54 -11.20 -9.38
N ALA A 27 13.45 -10.49 -10.50
CA ALA A 27 14.44 -9.49 -10.88
C ALA A 27 14.48 -8.30 -9.89
N LEU A 28 13.34 -7.92 -9.33
CA LEU A 28 13.29 -6.87 -8.31
C LEU A 28 13.77 -7.39 -6.96
N LYS A 29 13.41 -8.62 -6.58
CA LYS A 29 13.88 -9.27 -5.34
C LYS A 29 15.39 -9.49 -5.34
N GLN A 30 15.99 -9.89 -6.46
CA GLN A 30 17.44 -10.10 -6.56
C GLN A 30 18.22 -8.78 -6.42
N ALA A 31 17.65 -7.68 -6.91
CA ALA A 31 18.24 -6.35 -6.78
C ALA A 31 18.11 -5.73 -5.37
N LEU A 32 17.42 -6.40 -4.43
CA LEU A 32 17.12 -5.90 -3.09
C LEU A 32 17.60 -6.90 -2.03
N SER A 33 18.04 -6.40 -0.88
CA SER A 33 18.13 -7.25 0.31
C SER A 33 16.73 -7.62 0.83
N GLN A 34 16.66 -8.69 1.61
CA GLN A 34 15.41 -9.13 2.25
C GLN A 34 14.79 -8.02 3.13
N MET A 35 15.63 -7.22 3.79
CA MET A 35 15.19 -6.09 4.60
C MET A 35 14.64 -4.96 3.73
N GLU A 36 15.30 -4.60 2.64
CA GLU A 36 14.83 -3.55 1.73
C GLU A 36 13.51 -3.94 1.06
N HIS A 37 13.37 -5.19 0.65
CA HIS A 37 12.11 -5.72 0.13
C HIS A 37 11.00 -5.64 1.18
N HIS A 38 11.28 -6.04 2.42
CA HIS A 38 10.33 -5.93 3.52
C HIS A 38 9.94 -4.47 3.81
N ILE A 39 10.90 -3.53 3.82
CA ILE A 39 10.60 -2.11 4.00
C ILE A 39 9.75 -1.60 2.85
N LEU A 40 10.12 -1.85 1.59
CA LEU A 40 9.44 -1.32 0.40
C LEU A 40 7.99 -1.78 0.28
N PHE A 41 7.70 -3.03 0.63
CA PHE A 41 6.38 -3.61 0.44
C PHE A 41 5.58 -3.81 1.73
N SER A 42 6.23 -3.77 2.89
CA SER A 42 5.61 -3.94 4.20
C SER A 42 4.65 -5.16 4.22
N ASN A 43 3.42 -4.97 4.67
CA ASN A 43 2.36 -5.98 4.70
C ASN A 43 1.37 -5.88 3.51
N ILE A 44 1.79 -5.37 2.35
CA ILE A 44 0.90 -5.14 1.19
C ILE A 44 0.13 -6.38 0.72
N GLN A 45 0.73 -7.57 0.80
CA GLN A 45 0.04 -8.82 0.46
C GLN A 45 -1.16 -9.09 1.38
N ARG A 46 -1.02 -8.78 2.68
CA ARG A 46 -2.12 -8.94 3.65
C ARG A 46 -3.20 -7.89 3.43
N LEU A 47 -2.82 -6.68 3.00
CA LEU A 47 -3.77 -5.63 2.61
C LEU A 47 -4.59 -6.05 1.39
N MET A 48 -3.94 -6.61 0.36
CA MET A 48 -4.62 -7.17 -0.81
C MET A 48 -5.63 -8.25 -0.41
N ALA A 49 -5.22 -9.26 0.35
CA ALA A 49 -6.12 -10.32 0.78
C ALA A 49 -7.31 -9.81 1.62
N THR A 50 -7.12 -8.75 2.40
CA THR A 50 -8.21 -8.13 3.18
C THR A 50 -9.17 -7.35 2.29
N SER A 51 -8.64 -6.64 1.29
CA SER A 51 -9.44 -5.94 0.26
C SER A 51 -10.25 -6.92 -0.59
N GLU A 52 -9.67 -8.05 -0.98
CA GLU A 52 -10.37 -9.15 -1.68
C GLU A 52 -11.56 -9.67 -0.86
N ARG A 53 -11.33 -9.95 0.42
CA ARG A 53 -12.37 -10.44 1.33
C ARG A 53 -13.50 -9.44 1.51
N PHE A 54 -13.16 -8.16 1.66
CA PHE A 54 -14.14 -7.09 1.79
C PHE A 54 -14.98 -6.93 0.52
N LEU A 55 -14.36 -6.97 -0.67
CA LEU A 55 -15.10 -6.92 -1.94
C LEU A 55 -16.02 -8.13 -2.09
N MET A 56 -15.55 -9.33 -1.77
CA MET A 56 -16.35 -10.56 -1.82
C MET A 56 -17.61 -10.45 -0.94
N ASP A 57 -17.48 -9.96 0.29
CA ASP A 57 -18.62 -9.79 1.20
C ASP A 57 -19.62 -8.75 0.68
N LEU A 58 -19.15 -7.68 0.03
CA LEU A 58 -20.02 -6.70 -0.65
C LEU A 58 -20.77 -7.31 -1.84
N GLU A 59 -20.10 -8.14 -2.65
CA GLU A 59 -20.69 -8.83 -3.80
C GLU A 59 -21.73 -9.88 -3.38
N LEU A 60 -21.45 -10.64 -2.32
CA LEU A 60 -22.40 -11.60 -1.75
C LEU A 60 -23.68 -10.89 -1.30
N ARG A 61 -23.56 -9.76 -0.59
CA ARG A 61 -24.72 -8.97 -0.16
C ARG A 61 -25.56 -8.45 -1.33
N LEU A 62 -24.89 -8.03 -2.41
CA LEU A 62 -25.59 -7.59 -3.63
C LEU A 62 -26.37 -8.74 -4.27
N GLY A 63 -25.80 -9.95 -4.27
CA GLY A 63 -26.43 -11.16 -4.78
C GLY A 63 -27.66 -11.61 -3.98
N GLU A 64 -27.67 -11.36 -2.67
CA GLU A 64 -28.81 -11.68 -1.80
C GLU A 64 -30.02 -10.78 -2.04
N ASN A 65 -29.80 -9.46 -2.24
CA ASN A 65 -30.88 -8.53 -2.54
C ASN A 65 -30.37 -7.20 -3.15
N VAL A 66 -30.72 -6.96 -4.41
CA VAL A 66 -30.33 -5.79 -5.20
C VAL A 66 -30.87 -4.46 -4.62
N PHE A 67 -31.92 -4.51 -3.78
CA PHE A 67 -32.50 -3.34 -3.12
C PHE A 67 -31.83 -2.99 -1.77
N ILE A 68 -30.85 -3.76 -1.29
CA ILE A 68 -30.15 -3.42 -0.04
C ILE A 68 -29.26 -2.20 -0.27
N SER A 69 -29.66 -1.07 0.30
CA SER A 69 -28.92 0.19 0.23
C SER A 69 -27.87 0.35 1.35
N GLN A 70 -27.94 -0.49 2.39
CA GLN A 70 -27.09 -0.37 3.58
C GLN A 70 -26.00 -1.46 3.60
N VAL A 71 -24.74 -1.03 3.51
CA VAL A 71 -23.53 -1.87 3.62
C VAL A 71 -22.69 -1.49 4.85
N GLY A 72 -23.22 -0.63 5.73
CA GLY A 72 -22.50 -0.12 6.89
C GLY A 72 -22.10 -1.22 7.86
N ASP A 73 -22.92 -2.25 8.02
CA ASP A 73 -22.65 -3.45 8.82
C ASP A 73 -21.41 -4.22 8.32
N ILE A 74 -21.32 -4.46 7.01
CA ILE A 74 -20.16 -5.12 6.39
C ILE A 74 -18.92 -4.26 6.62
N VAL A 75 -19.01 -2.95 6.38
CA VAL A 75 -17.86 -2.08 6.58
C VAL A 75 -17.40 -2.08 8.05
N LEU A 76 -18.32 -2.01 9.01
CA LEU A 76 -18.02 -2.09 10.44
C LEU A 76 -17.38 -3.42 10.83
N GLN A 77 -17.81 -4.53 10.23
CA GLN A 77 -17.20 -5.85 10.45
C GLN A 77 -15.73 -5.89 9.99
N HIS A 78 -15.39 -5.19 8.91
CA HIS A 78 -14.02 -5.16 8.35
C HIS A 78 -13.11 -4.09 8.99
N CYS A 79 -13.68 -3.07 9.66
CA CYS A 79 -12.94 -1.99 10.31
C CYS A 79 -11.76 -2.44 11.20
N PRO A 80 -11.90 -3.45 12.09
CA PRO A 80 -10.78 -3.91 12.92
C PRO A 80 -9.61 -4.47 12.10
N ALA A 81 -9.90 -5.20 11.02
CA ALA A 81 -8.88 -5.76 10.14
C ALA A 81 -8.19 -4.64 9.35
N PHE A 82 -8.95 -3.67 8.84
CA PHE A 82 -8.38 -2.48 8.18
C PHE A 82 -7.49 -1.70 9.13
N HIS A 83 -7.94 -1.42 10.35
CA HIS A 83 -7.11 -0.72 11.34
C HIS A 83 -5.79 -1.47 11.59
N ARG A 84 -5.85 -2.77 11.86
CA ARG A 84 -4.66 -3.60 12.16
C ARG A 84 -3.65 -3.63 11.01
N LEU A 85 -4.09 -3.54 9.76
CA LEU A 85 -3.21 -3.73 8.60
C LEU A 85 -2.79 -2.42 7.93
N TYR A 86 -3.67 -1.43 7.83
CA TYR A 86 -3.35 -0.15 7.18
C TYR A 86 -2.48 0.74 8.07
N VAL A 87 -2.67 0.72 9.39
CA VAL A 87 -1.85 1.52 10.32
C VAL A 87 -0.35 1.22 10.16
N PRO A 88 0.13 -0.04 10.31
CA PRO A 88 1.55 -0.34 10.17
C PRO A 88 2.10 -0.02 8.77
N TYR A 89 1.29 -0.22 7.71
CA TYR A 89 1.68 0.13 6.36
C TYR A 89 1.91 1.64 6.21
N VAL A 90 0.92 2.45 6.61
CA VAL A 90 0.97 3.91 6.48
C VAL A 90 2.07 4.51 7.36
N THR A 91 2.30 3.96 8.57
CA THR A 91 3.43 4.40 9.41
C THR A 91 4.79 4.10 8.77
N ASN A 92 4.88 3.07 7.94
CA ASN A 92 6.11 2.68 7.25
C ASN A 92 6.36 3.47 5.95
N MET A 93 5.38 4.22 5.45
CA MET A 93 5.47 4.90 4.15
C MET A 93 6.62 5.90 4.01
N MET A 94 7.02 6.58 5.08
CA MET A 94 8.18 7.46 5.03
C MET A 94 9.48 6.69 4.78
N TYR A 95 9.63 5.54 5.43
CA TYR A 95 10.78 4.66 5.23
C TYR A 95 10.75 4.05 3.83
N GLN A 96 9.57 3.67 3.32
CA GLN A 96 9.38 3.24 1.93
C GLN A 96 9.84 4.31 0.94
N GLU A 97 9.41 5.56 1.14
CA GLU A 97 9.76 6.66 0.24
C GLU A 97 11.25 7.00 0.29
N ALA A 98 11.83 7.09 1.49
CA ALA A 98 13.25 7.35 1.65
C ALA A 98 14.10 6.25 1.00
N LEU A 99 13.75 4.98 1.24
CA LEU A 99 14.44 3.84 0.66
C LEU A 99 14.29 3.81 -0.87
N LEU A 100 13.08 4.05 -1.39
CA LEU A 100 12.85 4.10 -2.84
C LEU A 100 13.74 5.17 -3.49
N ASN A 101 13.77 6.38 -2.93
CA ASN A 101 14.61 7.46 -3.45
C ASN A 101 16.10 7.10 -3.40
N GLN A 102 16.57 6.49 -2.31
CA GLN A 102 17.96 6.02 -2.18
C GLN A 102 18.30 4.97 -3.24
N LEU A 103 17.46 3.95 -3.40
CA LEU A 103 17.67 2.87 -4.37
C LEU A 103 17.67 3.39 -5.81
N GLN A 104 16.80 4.34 -6.12
CA GLN A 104 16.75 4.95 -7.44
C GLN A 104 18.02 5.73 -7.81
N GLN A 105 18.75 6.24 -6.81
CA GLN A 105 20.00 6.97 -7.01
C GLN A 105 21.23 6.06 -6.98
N GLN A 106 21.23 5.03 -6.12
CA GLN A 106 22.43 4.28 -5.77
C GLN A 106 22.48 2.86 -6.34
N ASN A 107 21.33 2.28 -6.71
CA ASN A 107 21.24 0.88 -7.15
C ASN A 107 20.76 0.81 -8.62
N LYS A 108 21.73 0.65 -9.53
CA LYS A 108 21.47 0.57 -10.98
C LYS A 108 20.66 -0.65 -11.38
N GLU A 109 20.87 -1.78 -10.72
CA GLU A 109 20.16 -3.03 -10.99
C GLU A 109 18.68 -2.88 -10.61
N PHE A 110 18.41 -2.35 -9.41
CA PHE A 110 17.06 -2.01 -8.98
C PHE A 110 16.39 -1.06 -9.97
N MET A 111 17.08 0.01 -10.38
CA MET A 111 16.56 0.99 -11.35
C MET A 111 16.22 0.37 -12.70
N TYR A 112 17.05 -0.54 -13.20
CA TYR A 112 16.81 -1.24 -14.45
C TYR A 112 15.58 -2.16 -14.32
N SER A 113 15.56 -3.03 -13.32
CA SER A 113 14.41 -3.92 -13.05
C SER A 113 13.12 -3.14 -12.87
N LEU A 114 13.16 -2.03 -12.12
CA LEU A 114 12.00 -1.16 -11.89
C LEU A 114 11.47 -0.56 -13.20
N LYS A 115 12.34 0.03 -14.02
CA LYS A 115 11.93 0.63 -15.30
C LYS A 115 11.35 -0.40 -16.26
N THR A 116 11.93 -1.60 -16.31
CA THR A 116 11.40 -2.70 -17.14
C THR A 116 9.99 -3.09 -16.67
N LEU A 117 9.77 -3.19 -15.36
CA LEU A 117 8.44 -3.50 -14.82
C LEU A 117 7.42 -2.37 -15.09
N GLU A 118 7.82 -1.11 -14.95
CA GLU A 118 6.93 0.05 -15.19
C GLU A 118 6.52 0.20 -16.66
N GLN A 119 7.30 -0.32 -17.61
CA GLN A 119 6.98 -0.32 -19.03
C GLN A 119 5.93 -1.36 -19.43
N ASP A 120 5.67 -2.35 -18.56
CA ASP A 120 4.66 -3.37 -18.82
C ASP A 120 3.26 -2.73 -18.97
N PRO A 121 2.49 -3.07 -20.02
CA PRO A 121 1.12 -2.59 -20.21
C PRO A 121 0.21 -2.79 -19.00
N VAL A 122 0.46 -3.82 -18.17
CA VAL A 122 -0.31 -4.09 -16.95
C VAL A 122 -0.27 -2.90 -15.97
N CYS A 123 0.81 -2.12 -15.98
CA CYS A 123 0.98 -0.93 -15.14
C CYS A 123 0.13 0.25 -15.60
N GLN A 124 -0.43 0.23 -16.82
CA GLN A 124 -1.28 1.32 -17.35
C GLN A 124 -0.65 2.72 -17.23
N ARG A 125 0.67 2.81 -17.45
CA ARG A 125 1.49 4.04 -17.32
C ARG A 125 1.60 4.59 -15.89
N GLN A 126 1.18 3.82 -14.88
CA GLN A 126 1.37 4.16 -13.48
C GLN A 126 2.80 3.78 -13.04
N SER A 127 3.40 4.61 -12.21
CA SER A 127 4.73 4.34 -11.63
C SER A 127 4.59 3.44 -10.40
N PHE A 128 5.67 2.75 -10.05
CA PHE A 128 5.75 1.93 -8.84
C PHE A 128 5.40 2.74 -7.57
N LYS A 129 5.87 3.99 -7.48
CA LYS A 129 5.53 4.90 -6.38
C LYS A 129 4.01 5.11 -6.26
N SER A 130 3.32 5.23 -7.39
CA SER A 130 1.86 5.41 -7.42
C SER A 130 1.08 4.17 -6.96
N PHE A 131 1.65 2.97 -7.11
CA PHE A 131 1.10 1.75 -6.52
C PHE A 131 1.34 1.68 -5.00
N LEU A 132 2.53 2.09 -4.53
CA LEU A 132 2.85 2.05 -3.09
C LEU A 132 2.01 2.99 -2.23
N VAL A 133 1.52 4.10 -2.80
CA VAL A 133 0.66 5.08 -2.09
C VAL A 133 -0.82 4.64 -2.01
N LEU A 134 -1.23 3.60 -2.73
CA LEU A 134 -2.63 3.17 -2.81
C LEU A 134 -3.27 2.90 -1.44
N PRO A 135 -2.61 2.19 -0.48
CA PRO A 135 -3.24 1.94 0.82
C PRO A 135 -3.56 3.21 1.60
N PHE A 136 -2.70 4.22 1.52
CA PHE A 136 -2.96 5.53 2.11
C PHE A 136 -4.13 6.26 1.46
N GLN A 137 -4.20 6.22 0.12
CA GLN A 137 -5.32 6.80 -0.62
C GLN A 137 -6.64 6.09 -0.32
N ARG A 138 -6.61 4.77 -0.07
CA ARG A 138 -7.82 4.00 0.23
C ARG A 138 -8.35 4.31 1.62
N ILE A 139 -7.49 4.28 2.65
CA ILE A 139 -7.95 4.52 4.02
C ILE A 139 -8.45 5.96 4.21
N THR A 140 -7.87 6.94 3.51
CA THR A 140 -8.36 8.33 3.51
C THR A 140 -9.74 8.46 2.84
N ARG A 141 -10.03 7.67 1.80
CA ARG A 141 -11.36 7.62 1.17
C ARG A 141 -12.40 6.89 2.02
N ILE A 142 -12.04 5.76 2.63
CA ILE A 142 -12.95 5.02 3.53
C ILE A 142 -13.35 5.91 4.74
N ARG A 143 -12.43 6.75 5.24
CA ARG A 143 -12.71 7.76 6.28
C ARG A 143 -13.82 8.75 5.89
N LEU A 144 -13.82 9.23 4.64
CA LEU A 144 -14.83 10.17 4.15
C LEU A 144 -16.20 9.51 3.99
N ILE A 145 -16.23 8.19 3.73
CA ILE A 145 -17.47 7.44 3.52
C ILE A 145 -18.14 7.05 4.85
N LEU A 146 -17.38 6.93 5.95
CA LEU A 146 -17.89 6.32 7.18
C LEU A 146 -18.22 7.24 8.35
N GLU A 147 -17.77 8.51 8.39
CA GLU A 147 -17.95 9.47 9.53
C GLU A 147 -17.64 8.96 10.97
N VAL A 148 -17.31 7.68 11.18
CA VAL A 148 -17.29 7.03 12.49
C VAL A 148 -15.91 6.42 12.78
N GLY A 149 -15.33 6.83 13.91
CA GLY A 149 -14.40 6.01 14.71
C GLY A 149 -12.94 5.87 14.25
N ILE A 150 -12.64 5.90 12.95
CA ILE A 150 -11.25 5.86 12.45
C ILE A 150 -10.51 7.18 12.79
N TYR A 151 -11.28 8.22 13.16
CA TYR A 151 -10.86 9.61 13.35
C TYR A 151 -9.64 9.80 14.24
N ILE A 152 -9.53 9.17 15.41
CA ILE A 152 -8.57 9.64 16.42
C ILE A 152 -7.15 9.13 16.17
N HIS A 153 -6.96 7.87 15.77
CA HIS A 153 -5.61 7.30 15.70
C HIS A 153 -4.88 7.59 14.39
N LEU A 154 -5.59 7.51 13.26
CA LEU A 154 -5.00 7.80 11.94
C LEU A 154 -4.80 9.32 11.71
N ASN A 155 -5.51 10.22 12.42
CA ASN A 155 -5.16 11.65 12.40
C ASN A 155 -3.83 11.90 13.11
N TYR A 156 -3.53 11.19 14.20
CA TYR A 156 -2.20 11.24 14.82
C TYR A 156 -1.12 10.69 13.89
N THR A 157 -1.38 9.57 13.20
CA THR A 157 -0.44 9.00 12.23
C THR A 157 -0.21 9.89 10.99
N ILE A 158 -1.26 10.50 10.44
CA ILE A 158 -1.17 11.46 9.33
C ILE A 158 -0.50 12.76 9.81
N TYR A 159 -0.80 13.21 11.02
CA TYR A 159 -0.13 14.37 11.64
C TYR A 159 1.36 14.11 11.84
N ILE A 160 1.75 12.91 12.29
CA ILE A 160 3.15 12.48 12.36
C ILE A 160 3.74 12.51 10.95
N PHE A 161 3.17 11.79 9.97
CA PHE A 161 3.66 11.76 8.58
C PHE A 161 3.89 13.16 7.99
N ASN A 162 2.94 14.09 8.19
CA ASN A 162 3.04 15.47 7.72
C ASN A 162 4.05 16.33 8.51
N ASN A 163 4.29 16.07 9.81
CA ASN A 163 5.25 16.83 10.64
C ASN A 163 6.67 16.24 10.65
N THR A 164 6.86 14.94 10.38
CA THR A 164 8.18 14.29 10.33
C THR A 164 8.90 14.46 9.00
N HIS A 165 8.28 15.05 7.97
CA HIS A 165 8.99 15.58 6.80
C HIS A 165 10.11 16.58 7.17
N GLN A 166 10.13 17.12 8.40
CA GLN A 166 11.22 17.94 8.91
C GLN A 166 12.32 17.18 9.70
N ARG A 167 12.17 15.88 9.99
CA ARG A 167 13.10 15.13 10.86
C ARG A 167 13.25 13.64 10.49
N LEU A 168 13.66 13.31 9.27
CA LEU A 168 14.19 11.96 9.01
C LEU A 168 15.65 11.90 9.51
N PRO A 169 16.01 11.00 10.45
CA PRO A 169 17.41 10.70 10.73
C PRO A 169 18.04 10.01 9.51
N ALA A 170 19.31 10.34 9.25
CA ALA A 170 20.05 9.83 8.10
C ALA A 170 20.04 8.30 8.04
N PRO A 171 19.99 7.70 6.83
CA PRO A 171 20.06 6.24 6.69
C PRO A 171 21.37 5.72 7.31
N PRO A 172 21.35 4.52 7.91
CA PRO A 172 22.55 3.92 8.48
C PRO A 172 23.61 3.77 7.39
N GLN A 173 24.75 4.43 7.59
CA GLN A 173 25.90 4.31 6.69
C GLN A 173 26.38 2.86 6.74
N ARG A 174 26.54 2.22 5.57
CA ARG A 174 27.23 0.93 5.48
C ARG A 174 28.61 1.08 6.11
N PRO A 175 29.06 0.14 6.97
CA PRO A 175 30.41 0.18 7.48
C PRO A 175 31.38 0.13 6.29
N SER A 176 32.26 1.11 6.21
CA SER A 176 33.36 1.11 5.25
C SER A 176 34.24 -0.08 5.57
N ASP A 177 34.25 -1.07 4.69
CA ASP A 177 35.26 -2.13 4.69
C ASP A 177 36.63 -1.49 4.38
N HIS A 178 37.27 -0.98 5.43
CA HIS A 178 38.71 -0.76 5.41
C HIS A 178 39.37 -2.12 5.61
N LEU A 179 39.57 -2.80 4.48
CA LEU A 179 40.57 -3.85 4.33
C LEU A 179 41.95 -3.25 4.65
N LEU A 180 42.57 -3.79 5.71
CA LEU A 180 44.02 -3.85 5.88
C LEU A 180 44.60 -4.93 4.98
#